data_AF-F9ZIJ9-F1
#
_entry.id   AF-F9ZIJ9-F1
#
_cell.length_a   1.000
_cell.length_b   1.000
_cell.length_c   1.000
_cell.angle_alpha   90.00
_cell.angle_beta   90.00
_cell.angle_gamma   90.00
#
_symmetry.space_group_name_H-M   'P 1'
#
loop_
_entity.id
_entity.type
_entity.pdbx_description
1 polymer ?
#
loop_
_entity_poly.entity_id
_entity_poly.type
_entity_poly.pdbx_seq_one_letter_code
_entity_poly.pdbx_strand_id
1 'polypeptide(L)'
;MKRLFRRNKEKEDFSSFFGETQVCSKKDRLLQECGKLGISPYIDDPSESSNGVYALLRGVASEAELERRLNAARAASMARNANIIALLAFLVSVVALVKSFI
;
A
#
# COMPACT_ATOMS: atom_id res chain seq x y z
N MET A 1 -52.26 -18.55 -35.04
CA MET A 1 -52.52 -17.26 -34.37
C MET A 1 -51.36 -16.95 -33.42
N LYS A 2 -50.65 -15.85 -33.67
CA LYS A 2 -49.50 -15.36 -32.87
C LYS A 2 -50.00 -14.38 -31.79
N ARG A 3 -49.68 -14.62 -30.52
CA ARG A 3 -49.65 -13.61 -29.44
C ARG A 3 -48.54 -14.03 -28.46
N LEU A 4 -47.30 -13.54 -28.60
CA LEU A 4 -46.80 -12.25 -28.09
C LEU A 4 -46.95 -12.09 -26.57
N PHE A 5 -46.17 -12.85 -25.80
CA PHE A 5 -45.80 -12.45 -24.44
C PHE A 5 -44.29 -12.60 -24.26
N ARG A 6 -43.56 -11.64 -24.84
CA ARG A 6 -42.15 -11.41 -24.52
C ARG A 6 -42.14 -10.55 -23.25
N ARG A 7 -41.95 -11.17 -22.08
CA ARG A 7 -41.65 -10.45 -20.84
C ARG A 7 -40.32 -9.72 -21.04
N ASN A 8 -40.38 -8.42 -21.34
CA ASN A 8 -39.24 -7.53 -21.18
C ASN A 8 -39.02 -7.38 -19.68
N LYS A 9 -38.08 -8.17 -19.15
CA LYS A 9 -37.51 -7.96 -17.83
C LYS A 9 -36.43 -6.90 -18.01
N GLU A 10 -36.86 -5.64 -18.12
CA GLU A 10 -35.92 -4.52 -17.96
C GLU A 10 -35.34 -4.64 -16.56
N LYS A 11 -34.07 -5.02 -16.49
CA LYS A 11 -33.31 -4.93 -15.25
C LYS A 11 -33.12 -3.44 -15.03
N GLU A 12 -33.86 -2.90 -14.08
CA GLU A 12 -33.68 -1.52 -13.62
C GLU A 12 -32.23 -1.37 -13.16
N ASP A 13 -31.43 -0.68 -13.98
CA ASP A 13 -30.02 -0.47 -13.71
C ASP A 13 -29.87 0.79 -12.86
N PHE A 14 -29.88 0.58 -11.54
CA PHE A 14 -29.77 1.65 -10.54
C PHE A 14 -28.36 2.26 -10.45
N SER A 15 -27.40 1.80 -11.26
CA SER A 15 -26.04 2.34 -11.33
C SER A 15 -26.00 3.84 -11.63
N SER A 16 -27.02 4.36 -12.31
CA SER A 16 -27.20 5.79 -12.64
C SER A 16 -27.61 6.68 -11.45
N PHE A 17 -28.15 6.12 -10.36
CA PHE A 17 -28.52 6.88 -9.16
C PHE A 17 -27.36 7.05 -8.18
N PHE A 18 -26.35 6.20 -8.30
CA PHE A 18 -25.07 6.38 -7.62
C PHE A 18 -24.22 7.30 -8.51
N GLY A 19 -24.52 8.60 -8.47
CA GLY A 19 -23.64 9.60 -9.08
C GLY A 19 -22.20 9.33 -8.67
N GLU A 20 -21.28 9.48 -9.62
CA GLU A 20 -19.84 9.19 -9.61
C GLU A 20 -19.12 9.66 -8.34
N THR A 21 -19.45 9.02 -7.22
CA THR A 21 -18.80 9.17 -5.94
C THR A 21 -17.92 7.94 -5.90
N GLN A 22 -16.74 8.08 -6.53
CA GLN A 22 -15.60 7.29 -6.11
C GLN A 22 -15.38 7.65 -4.64
N VAL A 23 -16.13 6.99 -3.76
CA VAL A 23 -15.83 6.90 -2.34
C VAL A 23 -14.52 6.16 -2.32
N CYS A 24 -13.43 6.92 -2.45
CA CYS A 24 -12.07 6.43 -2.42
C CYS A 24 -11.94 5.72 -1.07
N SER A 25 -12.07 4.40 -1.10
CA SER A 25 -12.20 3.60 0.10
C SER A 25 -10.93 3.78 0.90
N LYS A 26 -11.01 3.65 2.22
CA LYS A 26 -9.81 3.65 3.08
C LYS A 26 -8.77 2.67 2.52
N LYS A 27 -9.23 1.52 2.03
CA LYS A 27 -8.41 0.53 1.32
C LYS A 27 -7.73 1.08 0.06
N ASP A 28 -8.44 1.83 -0.79
CA ASP A 28 -7.86 2.37 -2.03
C ASP A 28 -6.74 3.37 -1.76
N ARG A 29 -6.90 4.19 -0.70
CA ARG A 29 -5.84 5.09 -0.23
C ARG A 29 -4.62 4.33 0.24
N LEU A 30 -4.81 3.27 1.03
CA LEU A 30 -3.72 2.42 1.50
C LEU A 30 -3.00 1.72 0.34
N LEU A 31 -3.74 1.24 -0.67
CA LEU A 31 -3.16 0.65 -1.87
C LEU A 31 -2.33 1.66 -2.66
N GLN A 32 -2.83 2.90 -2.80
CA GLN A 32 -2.09 3.96 -3.48
C GLN A 32 -0.80 4.32 -2.72
N GLU A 33 -0.84 4.40 -1.39
CA GLU A 33 0.35 4.65 -0.57
C GLU A 33 1.36 3.49 -0.65
N CYS A 34 0.89 2.24 -0.61
CA CYS A 34 1.75 1.07 -0.78
C CYS A 34 2.44 1.09 -2.14
N GLY A 35 1.71 1.42 -3.22
CA GLY A 35 2.26 1.57 -4.56
C GLY A 35 3.34 2.66 -4.64
N LYS A 36 3.13 3.81 -4.00
CA LYS A 36 4.13 4.91 -3.96
C LYS A 36 5.42 4.51 -3.25
N LEU A 37 5.33 3.67 -2.22
CA LEU A 37 6.48 3.22 -1.42
C LEU A 37 7.07 1.88 -1.91
N GLY A 38 6.55 1.30 -3.00
CA GLY A 38 7.00 0.02 -3.54
C GLY A 38 6.70 -1.18 -2.62
N ILE A 39 5.69 -1.05 -1.74
CA ILE A 39 5.27 -2.10 -0.82
C ILE A 39 4.26 -3.00 -1.52
N SER A 40 4.47 -4.33 -1.46
CA SER A 40 3.52 -5.30 -2.02
C SER A 40 2.18 -5.23 -1.28
N PRO A 41 1.06 -4.96 -1.98
CA PRO A 41 -0.26 -4.96 -1.39
C PRO A 41 -0.90 -6.36 -1.31
N TYR A 42 -0.22 -7.38 -1.83
CA TYR A 42 -0.74 -8.74 -1.92
C TYR A 42 -0.44 -9.54 -0.66
N ILE A 43 -1.25 -10.55 -0.40
CA ILE A 43 -1.02 -11.51 0.68
C ILE A 43 0.30 -12.25 0.41
N ASP A 44 1.14 -12.35 1.44
CA ASP A 44 2.36 -13.15 1.38
C ASP A 44 2.03 -14.59 1.76
N ASP A 45 1.35 -15.30 0.87
CA ASP A 45 1.22 -16.75 0.99
C ASP A 45 2.44 -17.40 0.31
N PRO A 46 3.28 -18.17 1.03
CA PRO A 46 4.42 -18.86 0.44
C PRO A 46 4.03 -19.85 -0.67
N SER A 47 2.78 -20.32 -0.68
CA SER A 47 2.23 -21.16 -1.74
C SER A 47 1.79 -20.35 -2.99
N GLU A 48 1.54 -19.04 -2.84
CA GLU A 48 1.15 -18.15 -3.93
C GLU A 48 2.33 -17.32 -4.47
N SER A 49 3.53 -17.88 -4.56
CA SER A 49 4.69 -17.19 -5.17
C SER A 49 4.61 -17.14 -6.71
N SER A 50 3.62 -16.40 -7.23
CA SER A 50 3.44 -16.19 -8.67
C SER A 50 4.19 -14.94 -9.16
N ASN A 51 5.16 -15.08 -10.06
CA ASN A 51 5.81 -13.95 -10.73
C ASN A 51 5.05 -13.55 -12.00
N GLY A 52 5.15 -12.28 -12.43
CA GLY A 52 4.56 -11.80 -13.68
C GLY A 52 3.05 -11.56 -13.60
N VAL A 53 2.32 -11.82 -14.70
CA VAL A 53 0.88 -11.51 -14.86
C VAL A 53 0.01 -12.17 -13.78
N TYR A 54 0.42 -13.33 -13.27
CA TYR A 54 -0.29 -14.07 -12.24
C TYR A 54 -0.18 -13.44 -10.83
N ALA A 55 0.78 -12.53 -10.59
CA ALA A 55 0.85 -11.77 -9.34
C ALA A 55 -0.39 -10.89 -9.12
N LEU A 56 -1.04 -10.45 -10.20
CA LEU A 56 -2.27 -9.64 -10.15
C LEU A 56 -3.50 -10.44 -9.71
N LEU A 57 -3.43 -11.78 -9.74
CA LEU A 57 -4.53 -12.66 -9.32
C LEU A 57 -4.48 -12.98 -7.81
N ARG A 58 -3.44 -12.55 -7.10
CA ARG A 58 -3.31 -12.79 -5.67
C ARG A 58 -4.34 -12.01 -4.89
N GLY A 59 -4.75 -12.57 -3.75
CA GLY A 59 -5.56 -11.86 -2.78
C GLY A 59 -4.87 -10.58 -2.32
N VAL A 60 -5.61 -9.47 -2.29
CA VAL A 60 -5.14 -8.21 -1.71
C VAL A 60 -5.16 -8.34 -0.19
N ALA A 61 -4.08 -7.93 0.46
CA ALA A 61 -3.94 -7.95 1.91
C ALA A 61 -5.05 -7.15 2.61
N SER A 62 -5.30 -7.48 3.88
CA SER A 62 -6.25 -6.75 4.71
C SER A 62 -5.76 -5.32 4.97
N GLU A 63 -6.68 -4.40 5.28
CA GLU A 63 -6.32 -3.01 5.59
C GLU A 63 -5.31 -2.90 6.75
N ALA A 64 -5.48 -3.72 7.78
CA ALA A 64 -4.59 -3.75 8.94
C ALA A 64 -3.16 -4.20 8.57
N GLU A 65 -3.04 -5.17 7.66
CA GLU A 65 -1.75 -5.65 7.18
C GLU A 65 -1.07 -4.59 6.29
N LEU A 66 -1.83 -3.92 5.42
CA LEU A 66 -1.32 -2.79 4.61
C LEU A 66 -0.81 -1.65 5.50
N GLU A 67 -1.59 -1.25 6.51
CA GLU A 67 -1.19 -0.23 7.49
C GLU A 67 0.08 -0.63 8.25
N ARG A 68 0.18 -1.89 8.68
CA ARG A 68 1.37 -2.41 9.36
C ARG A 68 2.61 -2.30 8.48
N ARG A 69 2.51 -2.67 7.21
CA ARG A 69 3.63 -2.57 6.25
C ARG A 69 4.03 -1.13 5.99
N LEU A 70 3.07 -0.24 5.82
CA LEU A 70 3.30 1.20 5.66
C LEU A 70 4.02 1.79 6.87
N ASN A 71 3.56 1.45 8.07
CA ASN A 71 4.18 1.91 9.31
C ASN A 71 5.60 1.35 9.48
N ALA A 72 5.84 0.09 9.13
CA ALA A 72 7.17 -0.50 9.15
C ALA A 72 8.12 0.20 8.17
N ALA A 73 7.67 0.49 6.95
CA ALA A 73 8.46 1.21 5.94
C ALA A 73 8.80 2.64 6.39
N ARG A 74 7.83 3.35 6.98
CA ARG A 74 8.05 4.70 7.56
C ARG A 74 9.02 4.64 8.75
N ALA A 75 8.89 3.65 9.62
CA ALA A 75 9.81 3.46 10.73
C ALA A 75 11.24 3.19 10.24
N ALA A 76 11.39 2.36 9.20
CA ALA A 76 12.70 2.08 8.60
C ALA A 76 13.35 3.33 7.99
N SER A 77 12.58 4.18 7.30
CA SER A 77 13.10 5.43 6.74
C SER A 77 13.50 6.43 7.83
N MET A 78 12.69 6.56 8.88
CA MET A 78 13.02 7.39 10.04
C MET A 78 14.28 6.88 10.77
N ALA A 79 14.39 5.57 10.97
CA ALA A 79 15.56 4.95 11.59
C ALA A 79 16.85 5.20 10.78
N ARG A 80 16.77 5.13 9.45
CA ARG A 80 17.91 5.44 8.57
C ARG A 80 18.39 6.88 8.77
N ASN A 81 17.47 7.84 8.83
CA ASN A 81 17.81 9.25 9.03
C ASN A 81 18.41 9.48 10.42
N ALA A 82 17.84 8.86 11.46
CA ALA A 82 18.38 8.93 12.81
C ALA A 82 19.80 8.36 12.89
N ASN A 83 20.07 7.23 12.23
CA ASN A 83 21.41 6.64 12.18
C ASN A 83 22.43 7.53 11.47
N ILE A 84 22.04 8.26 10.43
CA ILE A 84 22.92 9.22 9.75
C ILE A 84 23.30 10.36 10.69
N ILE A 85 22.33 10.92 11.42
CA ILE A 85 22.58 11.99 12.39
C ILE A 85 23.49 11.50 13.52
N ALA A 86 23.21 10.29 14.05
CA ALA A 86 24.03 9.68 15.10
C ALA A 86 25.48 9.46 14.63
N LEU A 87 25.68 9.02 13.38
CA LEU A 87 27.00 8.87 12.78
C LEU A 87 27.75 10.21 12.72
N LEU A 88 27.09 11.27 12.26
CA LEU A 88 27.69 12.60 12.18
C LEU A 88 28.05 13.14 13.57
N ALA A 89 27.15 12.99 14.54
CA ALA A 89 27.41 13.39 15.93
C ALA A 89 28.59 12.61 16.54
N PHE A 90 28.67 11.31 16.26
CA PHE A 90 29.79 10.48 16.68
C PHE A 90 31.11 10.97 16.09
N LEU A 91 31.17 11.25 14.78
CA LEU A 91 32.37 11.77 14.13
C LEU A 91 32.82 13.11 14.73
N VAL A 92 31.89 14.03 14.97
CA VAL A 92 32.20 15.33 15.61
C VAL A 92 32.77 15.12 17.01
N SER A 93 32.19 14.20 17.80
CA SER A 93 32.67 13.87 19.14
C SER A 93 34.08 13.26 19.10
N VAL A 94 34.35 12.36 18.16
CA VAL A 94 35.69 11.76 17.99
C VAL A 94 36.73 12.82 17.64
N VAL A 95 36.42 13.72 16.70
CA VAL A 95 37.33 14.82 16.33
C VAL A 95 37.63 15.73 17.52
N ALA A 96 36.59 16.11 18.29
CA ALA A 96 36.75 16.92 19.49
C ALA A 96 37.64 16.22 20.54
N LEU A 97 37.46 14.91 20.73
CA LEU A 97 38.25 14.10 21.66
C LEU A 97 39.73 14.05 21.25
N VAL A 98 40.03 13.74 19.98
CA VAL A 98 41.42 13.72 19.49
C VAL A 98 42.09 15.08 19.67
N LYS A 99 41.36 16.16 19.37
CA LYS A 99 41.87 17.54 19.52
C LYS A 99 42.07 17.96 20.98
N SER A 100 41.49 17.24 21.94
CA SER A 100 41.73 17.45 23.37
C SER A 100 43.02 16.80 23.86
N PHE A 101 43.58 15.83 23.13
CA PHE A 101 44.80 15.11 23.50
C PHE A 101 46.06 15.62 22.78
N ILE A 102 45.90 16.41 21.72
CA ILE A 102 46.97 17.11 20.98
C ILE A 102 47.06 18.54 21.48
#